data_AF-A0A7S3ASM0-F1
#
_entry.id   AF-A0A7S3ASM0-F1
#
_cell.length_a   1.000
_cell.length_b   1.000
_cell.length_c   1.000
_cell.angle_alpha   90.00
_cell.angle_beta   90.00
_cell.angle_gamma   90.00
#
_symmetry.space_group_name_H-M   'P 1'
#
loop_
_entity.id
_entity.type
_entity.pdbx_description
1 polymer ?
#
loop_
_entity_poly.entity_id
_entity_poly.type
_entity_poly.pdbx_seq_one_letter_code
_entity_poly.pdbx_strand_id
1 'polypeptide(L)'
;DKWKSTFWNHKFPRARAMLRQLHARGYIILVCTNESVDHLKNPQPLQDQLTPKCTRLSRWAEDVGVPILALCALSKKGGSSGTGPPLHPTTGHTIHKQPQAAKGNAGMWHMAEDLMGLPRGGGSGSGSFFVGDAAGREGDHGDDDRRLAHSAGVQFYTEREFFQGDPLRLA
;
A
#
# COMPACT_ATOMS: atom_id res chain seq x y z
N ASP A 1 -10.07 -9.35 19.59
CA ASP A 1 -10.20 -8.16 18.74
C ASP A 1 -9.05 -8.16 17.72
N LYS A 2 -9.32 -8.39 16.43
CA LYS A 2 -8.28 -8.63 15.40
C LYS A 2 -7.31 -7.44 15.26
N TRP A 3 -7.79 -6.24 15.56
CA TRP A 3 -7.02 -5.00 15.45
C TRP A 3 -5.97 -4.85 16.57
N LYS A 4 -6.17 -5.52 17.70
CA LYS A 4 -5.25 -5.51 18.86
C LYS A 4 -4.19 -6.62 18.82
N SER A 5 -4.32 -7.58 17.89
CA SER A 5 -3.42 -8.73 17.81
C SER A 5 -2.14 -8.40 17.06
N THR A 6 -0.98 -8.77 17.59
CA THR A 6 0.30 -8.72 16.85
C THR A 6 0.57 -9.98 16.04
N PHE A 7 -0.33 -10.97 16.09
CA PHE A 7 -0.19 -12.20 15.32
C PHE A 7 -0.34 -11.92 13.82
N TRP A 8 0.50 -12.54 13.02
CA TRP A 8 0.45 -12.49 11.56
C TRP A 8 1.03 -13.78 10.98
N ASN A 9 0.63 -14.10 9.75
CA ASN A 9 1.25 -15.15 8.94
C ASN A 9 1.26 -14.73 7.47
N HIS A 10 2.09 -15.39 6.66
CA HIS A 10 2.02 -15.21 5.22
C HIS A 10 0.77 -15.87 4.66
N LYS A 11 -0.06 -15.10 3.94
CA LYS A 11 -1.22 -15.63 3.20
C LYS A 11 -0.78 -16.65 2.14
N PHE A 12 0.38 -16.43 1.52
CA PHE A 12 0.96 -17.31 0.52
C PHE A 12 2.34 -17.81 0.97
N PRO A 13 2.57 -19.14 1.05
CA PRO A 13 3.85 -19.68 1.51
C PRO A 13 5.07 -19.19 0.73
N ARG A 14 4.89 -18.85 -0.55
CA ARG A 14 5.96 -18.40 -1.45
C ARG A 14 6.24 -16.89 -1.41
N ALA A 15 5.40 -16.09 -0.75
CA ALA A 15 5.50 -14.62 -0.78
C ALA A 15 6.89 -14.11 -0.41
N ARG A 16 7.46 -14.60 0.70
CA ARG A 16 8.83 -14.24 1.14
C ARG A 16 9.89 -14.46 0.07
N ALA A 17 9.86 -15.61 -0.61
CA ALA A 17 10.87 -15.96 -1.60
C ALA A 17 10.72 -15.10 -2.86
N MET A 18 9.48 -14.80 -3.24
CA MET A 18 9.18 -13.97 -4.42
C MET A 18 9.60 -12.52 -4.20
N LEU A 19 9.31 -11.94 -3.02
CA LEU A 19 9.74 -10.58 -2.68
C LEU A 19 11.26 -10.45 -2.65
N ARG A 20 11.97 -11.44 -2.10
CA ARG A 20 13.44 -11.50 -2.15
C ARG A 20 13.98 -11.54 -3.58
N GLN A 21 13.34 -12.32 -4.46
CA GLN A 21 13.75 -12.42 -5.87
C GLN A 21 13.49 -11.14 -6.66
N LEU A 22 12.36 -10.46 -6.42
CA LEU A 22 12.10 -9.14 -7.00
C LEU A 22 13.16 -8.13 -6.56
N HIS A 23 13.46 -8.07 -5.26
CA HIS A 23 14.52 -7.20 -4.75
C HIS A 23 15.89 -7.51 -5.38
N ALA A 24 16.23 -8.79 -5.52
CA ALA A 24 17.47 -9.21 -6.20
C ALA A 24 17.51 -8.81 -7.69
N ARG A 25 16.36 -8.58 -8.33
CA ARG A 25 16.22 -8.04 -9.70
C ARG A 25 16.20 -6.50 -9.75
N GLY A 26 16.37 -5.82 -8.62
CA GLY A 26 16.41 -4.36 -8.55
C GLY A 26 15.08 -3.69 -8.26
N TYR A 27 14.01 -4.45 -7.98
CA TYR A 27 12.74 -3.87 -7.55
C TYR A 27 12.83 -3.35 -6.12
N ILE A 28 12.24 -2.17 -5.87
CA ILE A 28 12.02 -1.68 -4.52
C ILE A 28 10.68 -2.21 -4.00
N ILE A 29 10.66 -2.67 -2.76
CA ILE A 29 9.45 -3.20 -2.13
C ILE A 29 8.74 -2.10 -1.35
N LEU A 30 7.57 -1.69 -1.85
CA LEU A 30 6.69 -0.68 -1.25
C LEU A 30 5.42 -1.33 -0.69
N VAL A 31 5.06 -0.97 0.54
CA VAL A 31 3.75 -1.27 1.14
C VAL A 31 2.94 0.02 1.23
N CYS A 32 1.78 0.04 0.59
CA CYS A 32 0.78 1.08 0.79
C CYS A 32 -0.42 0.50 1.55
N THR A 33 -0.78 1.10 2.69
CA THR A 33 -1.87 0.58 3.53
C THR A 33 -2.72 1.72 4.13
N ASN A 34 -4.03 1.52 4.23
CA ASN A 34 -4.94 2.47 4.91
C ASN A 34 -5.22 1.94 6.33
N GLU A 35 -5.29 2.82 7.33
CA GLU A 35 -5.68 2.44 8.70
C GLU A 35 -6.77 3.35 9.32
N SER A 36 -7.16 4.44 8.66
CA SER A 36 -8.34 5.27 8.97
C SER A 36 -8.58 5.55 10.48
N VAL A 37 -7.51 5.86 11.20
CA VAL A 37 -7.47 6.13 12.65
C VAL A 37 -7.75 7.60 13.01
N ASP A 38 -7.95 8.48 12.03
CA ASP A 38 -8.17 9.93 12.24
C ASP A 38 -9.43 10.29 13.07
N HIS A 39 -10.34 9.35 13.23
CA HIS A 39 -11.49 9.48 14.13
C HIS A 39 -11.09 9.39 15.63
N LEU A 40 -9.93 8.80 15.94
CA LEU A 40 -9.40 8.74 17.30
C LEU A 40 -8.71 10.05 17.66
N LYS A 41 -9.25 10.76 18.65
CA LYS A 41 -8.73 12.06 19.09
C LYS A 41 -7.77 11.96 20.28
N ASN A 42 -7.80 10.84 21.00
CA ASN A 42 -6.96 10.62 22.16
C ASN A 42 -5.67 9.88 21.76
N PRO A 43 -4.50 10.27 22.30
CA PRO A 43 -3.22 9.62 21.97
C PRO A 43 -3.18 8.12 22.27
N GLN A 44 -3.74 7.69 23.42
CA GLN A 44 -3.66 6.29 23.84
C GLN A 44 -4.42 5.34 22.91
N PRO A 45 -5.71 5.56 22.59
CA PRO A 45 -6.40 4.74 21.59
C PRO A 45 -5.74 4.73 20.21
N LEU A 46 -5.18 5.86 19.77
CA LEU A 46 -4.44 5.94 18.50
C LEU A 46 -3.22 5.02 18.54
N GLN A 47 -2.45 5.07 19.62
CA GLN A 47 -1.30 4.19 19.84
C GLN A 47 -1.72 2.72 19.91
N ASP A 48 -2.79 2.40 20.65
CA ASP A 48 -3.30 1.04 20.81
C ASP A 48 -3.72 0.40 19.48
N GLN A 49 -4.19 1.20 18.51
CA GLN A 49 -4.53 0.71 17.17
C GLN A 49 -3.31 0.64 16.23
N LEU A 50 -2.40 1.60 16.30
CA LEU A 50 -1.24 1.65 15.40
C LEU A 50 -0.12 0.68 15.82
N THR A 51 0.16 0.54 17.11
CA THR A 51 1.27 -0.29 17.61
C THR A 51 1.19 -1.75 17.14
N PRO A 52 0.03 -2.44 17.20
CA PRO A 52 -0.07 -3.79 16.67
C PRO A 52 0.21 -3.87 15.17
N LYS A 53 -0.28 -2.91 14.38
CA LYS A 53 -0.04 -2.86 12.94
C LYS A 53 1.43 -2.65 12.61
N CYS A 54 2.07 -1.67 13.24
CA CYS A 54 3.49 -1.42 13.07
C CYS A 54 4.30 -2.66 13.46
N THR A 55 3.96 -3.31 14.57
CA THR A 55 4.62 -4.55 15.00
C THR A 55 4.50 -5.67 13.96
N ARG A 56 3.31 -5.87 13.38
CA ARG A 56 3.10 -6.87 12.31
C ARG A 56 3.93 -6.52 11.06
N LEU A 57 3.93 -5.26 10.63
CA LEU A 57 4.71 -4.80 9.47
C LEU A 57 6.22 -4.96 9.70
N SER A 58 6.73 -4.57 10.86
CA SER A 58 8.16 -4.71 11.20
C SER A 58 8.59 -6.17 11.22
N ARG A 59 7.85 -7.04 11.91
CA ARG A 59 8.17 -8.48 11.95
C ARG A 59 8.06 -9.15 10.58
N TRP A 60 7.07 -8.75 9.78
CA TRP A 60 6.95 -9.25 8.42
C TRP A 60 8.12 -8.78 7.54
N ALA A 61 8.55 -7.52 7.66
CA ALA A 61 9.70 -6.99 6.93
C ALA A 61 11.00 -7.72 7.33
N GLU A 62 11.20 -7.98 8.62
CA GLU A 62 12.31 -8.79 9.13
C GLU A 62 12.30 -10.22 8.55
N ASP A 63 11.14 -10.88 8.52
CA ASP A 63 11.01 -12.22 7.94
C ASP A 63 11.23 -12.24 6.41
N VAL A 64 10.73 -11.22 5.69
CA VAL A 64 11.01 -11.08 4.25
C VAL A 64 12.51 -10.80 4.02
N GLY A 65 13.18 -10.08 4.91
CA GLY A 65 14.64 -9.93 4.90
C GLY A 65 15.18 -9.07 3.75
N VAL A 66 14.39 -8.11 3.26
CA VAL A 66 14.82 -7.07 2.30
C VAL A 66 14.35 -5.70 2.78
N PRO A 67 14.95 -4.59 2.32
CA PRO A 67 14.46 -3.25 2.62
C PRO A 67 13.02 -3.06 2.13
N ILE A 68 12.17 -2.51 2.99
CA ILE A 68 10.77 -2.23 2.70
C ILE A 68 10.44 -0.80 3.12
N LEU A 69 9.87 -0.02 2.21
CA LEU A 69 9.22 1.24 2.54
C LEU A 69 7.74 0.96 2.81
N ALA A 70 7.23 1.38 3.97
CA ALA A 70 5.81 1.27 4.30
C ALA A 70 5.18 2.65 4.50
N LEU A 71 4.14 2.95 3.73
CA LEU A 71 3.31 4.13 3.86
C LEU A 71 1.96 3.73 4.44
N CYS A 72 1.54 4.43 5.50
CA CYS A 72 0.28 4.18 6.19
C CYS A 72 -0.62 5.42 6.13
N ALA A 73 -1.70 5.37 5.36
CA ALA A 73 -2.70 6.43 5.30
C ALA A 73 -3.57 6.37 6.56
N LEU A 74 -3.44 7.38 7.42
CA LEU A 74 -4.13 7.43 8.72
C LEU A 74 -5.53 8.03 8.63
N SER A 75 -5.82 8.81 7.59
CA SER A 75 -7.13 9.45 7.42
C SER A 75 -8.12 8.56 6.69
N LYS A 76 -9.41 8.85 6.87
CA LYS A 76 -10.46 8.35 5.97
C LYS A 76 -10.28 8.94 4.58
N LYS A 77 -10.84 8.28 3.57
CA LYS A 77 -10.87 8.71 2.16
C LYS A 77 -11.22 10.20 1.97
N GLY A 78 -12.24 10.68 2.69
CA GLY A 78 -12.72 12.07 2.62
C GLY A 78 -12.06 13.02 3.61
N GLY A 79 -11.10 12.53 4.40
CA GLY A 79 -10.55 13.23 5.55
C GLY A 79 -11.46 13.24 6.77
N SER A 80 -11.01 13.95 7.80
CA SER A 80 -11.83 14.27 8.97
C SER A 80 -12.82 15.39 8.62
N SER A 81 -13.99 15.37 9.28
CA SER A 81 -15.04 16.38 9.12
C SER A 81 -14.45 17.80 9.12
N GLY A 82 -14.60 18.52 8.01
CA GLY A 82 -14.21 19.93 7.87
C GLY A 82 -12.78 20.22 7.38
N THR A 83 -11.92 19.22 7.18
CA THR A 83 -10.50 19.44 6.81
C THR A 83 -10.07 18.86 5.47
N GLY A 84 -10.92 18.04 4.83
CA GLY A 84 -10.56 17.32 3.61
C GLY A 84 -9.48 16.25 3.87
N PRO A 85 -9.18 15.38 2.89
CA PRO A 85 -8.17 14.36 3.08
C PRO A 85 -6.76 14.96 3.07
N PRO A 86 -5.77 14.31 3.71
CA PRO A 86 -4.38 14.71 3.59
C PRO A 86 -3.94 14.72 2.13
N LEU A 87 -3.26 15.79 1.74
CA LEU A 87 -2.77 16.00 0.38
C LEU A 87 -1.25 15.91 0.36
N HIS A 88 -0.72 15.36 -0.72
CA HIS A 88 0.69 15.39 -1.03
C HIS A 88 1.13 16.85 -1.22
N PRO A 89 2.24 17.30 -0.60
CA PRO A 89 2.63 18.71 -0.56
C PRO A 89 2.89 19.30 -1.96
N THR A 90 3.50 18.53 -2.86
CA THR A 90 3.86 18.99 -4.20
C THR A 90 2.72 18.85 -5.23
N THR A 91 2.00 17.73 -5.24
CA THR A 91 1.01 17.43 -6.28
C THR A 91 -0.42 17.80 -5.89
N GLY A 92 -0.69 18.06 -4.61
CA GLY A 92 -2.05 18.24 -4.11
C GLY A 92 -2.90 16.95 -4.18
N HIS A 93 -2.30 15.80 -4.48
CA HIS A 93 -3.00 14.53 -4.63
C HIS A 93 -3.25 13.86 -3.27
N THR A 94 -4.36 13.14 -3.15
CA THR A 94 -4.77 12.51 -1.89
C THR A 94 -3.81 11.41 -1.44
N ILE A 95 -3.38 11.46 -0.17
CA ILE A 95 -2.57 10.40 0.48
C ILE A 95 -3.52 9.31 1.01
N HIS A 96 -4.09 8.52 0.09
CA HIS A 96 -4.94 7.37 0.38
C HIS A 96 -4.94 6.43 -0.83
N LYS A 97 -5.16 5.12 -0.64
CA LYS A 97 -5.29 4.18 -1.78
C LYS A 97 -6.52 4.45 -2.67
N GLN A 98 -7.50 5.16 -2.14
CA GLN A 98 -8.75 5.48 -2.82
C GLN A 98 -8.90 7.00 -3.08
N PRO A 99 -8.08 7.59 -3.97
CA PRO A 99 -8.18 9.01 -4.28
C PRO A 99 -9.57 9.39 -4.82
N GLN A 100 -9.96 10.67 -4.66
CA GLN A 100 -11.13 11.18 -5.37
C GLN A 100 -10.90 11.07 -6.89
N ALA A 101 -11.95 10.68 -7.62
CA ALA A 101 -11.90 10.15 -8.98
C ALA A 101 -11.28 11.12 -10.00
N ALA A 102 -9.96 11.08 -10.14
CA ALA A 102 -9.23 11.64 -11.25
C ALA A 102 -7.99 10.76 -11.51
N LYS A 103 -7.79 10.33 -12.76
CA LYS A 103 -6.55 9.71 -13.20
C LYS A 103 -5.38 10.63 -12.84
N GLY A 104 -4.28 10.07 -12.34
CA GLY A 104 -3.13 10.84 -11.86
C GLY A 104 -3.18 11.24 -10.39
N ASN A 105 -4.35 11.20 -9.73
CA ASN A 105 -4.46 11.51 -8.30
C ASN A 105 -3.93 10.33 -7.46
N ALA A 106 -2.62 10.10 -7.40
CA ALA A 106 -2.01 8.98 -6.68
C ALA A 106 -1.08 9.45 -5.55
N GLY A 107 -1.56 10.35 -4.68
CA GLY A 107 -0.72 11.04 -3.69
C GLY A 107 0.09 10.12 -2.79
N MET A 108 -0.44 8.95 -2.43
CA MET A 108 0.30 7.95 -1.65
C MET A 108 1.45 7.30 -2.43
N TRP A 109 1.24 6.99 -3.71
CA TRP A 109 2.29 6.47 -4.61
C TRP A 109 3.37 7.53 -4.83
N HIS A 110 2.93 8.75 -5.10
CA HIS A 110 3.80 9.90 -5.31
C HIS A 110 4.67 10.24 -4.10
N MET A 111 4.14 10.09 -2.89
CA MET A 111 4.95 10.23 -1.67
C MET A 111 6.07 9.21 -1.64
N ALA A 112 5.80 7.98 -2.09
CA ALA A 112 6.81 6.94 -2.17
C ALA A 112 7.91 7.30 -3.19
N GLU A 113 7.53 7.76 -4.39
CA GLU A 113 8.48 8.24 -5.40
C GLU A 113 9.41 9.32 -4.82
N ASP A 114 8.86 10.33 -4.14
CA ASP A 114 9.63 11.43 -3.56
C ASP A 114 10.59 10.94 -2.47
N LEU A 115 10.11 10.10 -1.54
CA LEU A 115 10.93 9.55 -0.47
C LEU A 115 12.06 8.65 -0.98
N MET A 116 11.88 8.04 -2.15
CA MET A 116 12.87 7.18 -2.80
C MET A 116 13.74 7.93 -3.82
N GLY A 117 13.47 9.23 -4.07
CA GLY A 117 14.16 10.00 -5.09
C GLY A 117 13.92 9.50 -6.52
N LEU A 118 12.77 8.86 -6.77
CA LEU A 118 12.40 8.31 -8.07
C LEU A 118 11.73 9.38 -8.94
N PRO A 119 11.88 9.32 -10.28
CA PRO A 119 11.16 10.20 -11.17
C PRO A 119 9.65 9.99 -11.05
N ARG A 120 8.89 11.07 -11.21
CA ARG A 120 7.44 11.06 -11.25
C ARG A 120 6.94 10.22 -12.43
N GLY A 121 6.06 9.28 -12.14
CA GLY A 121 5.31 8.56 -13.15
C GLY A 121 5.69 7.09 -13.20
N GLY A 122 4.94 6.28 -12.46
CA GLY A 122 4.80 4.84 -12.69
C GLY A 122 4.05 4.51 -13.99
N GLY A 123 4.24 5.29 -15.05
CA GLY A 123 3.53 5.13 -16.32
C GLY A 123 3.79 3.76 -16.96
N SER A 124 2.91 3.40 -17.89
CA SER A 124 3.04 2.22 -18.76
C SER A 124 4.43 2.20 -19.42
N GLY A 125 5.32 1.36 -18.92
CA GLY A 125 6.73 1.28 -19.34
C GLY A 125 7.77 1.29 -18.20
N SER A 126 7.41 1.70 -16.99
CA SER A 126 8.33 1.73 -15.82
C SER A 126 8.71 0.34 -15.27
N GLY A 127 8.01 -0.73 -15.69
CA GLY A 127 8.10 -2.05 -15.07
C GLY A 127 7.47 -2.11 -13.66
N SER A 128 7.01 -0.99 -13.10
CA SER A 128 6.36 -0.97 -11.79
C SER A 128 4.94 -1.52 -11.85
N PHE A 129 4.53 -2.17 -10.77
CA PHE A 129 3.19 -2.75 -10.61
C PHE A 129 2.75 -2.66 -9.15
N PHE A 130 1.44 -2.82 -8.93
CA PHE A 130 0.84 -2.86 -7.60
C PHE A 130 0.09 -4.17 -7.40
N VAL A 131 0.28 -4.80 -6.24
CA VAL A 131 -0.36 -6.07 -5.86
C VAL A 131 -1.25 -5.84 -4.65
N GLY A 132 -2.52 -6.24 -4.73
CA GLY A 132 -3.46 -6.06 -3.62
C GLY A 132 -4.69 -6.94 -3.70
N ASP A 133 -5.41 -7.05 -2.60
CA ASP A 133 -6.62 -7.88 -2.49
C ASP A 133 -7.91 -7.08 -2.67
N ALA A 134 -7.90 -5.76 -2.47
CA ALA A 134 -9.03 -4.88 -2.75
C ALA A 134 -9.14 -4.58 -4.25
N ALA A 135 -9.64 -5.56 -5.01
CA ALA A 135 -9.72 -5.53 -6.47
C ALA A 135 -11.13 -5.20 -7.01
N GLY A 136 -12.13 -5.11 -6.13
CA GLY A 136 -13.53 -4.88 -6.51
C GLY A 136 -14.23 -6.11 -7.08
N ARG A 137 -13.76 -7.31 -6.74
CA ARG A 137 -14.42 -8.58 -7.05
C ARG A 137 -15.63 -8.78 -6.14
N GLU A 138 -16.50 -9.72 -6.51
CA GLU A 138 -17.56 -10.16 -5.60
C GLU A 138 -16.96 -10.65 -4.28
N GLY A 139 -17.44 -10.09 -3.16
CA GLY A 139 -16.93 -10.38 -1.81
C GLY A 139 -15.74 -9.52 -1.34
N ASP A 140 -15.12 -8.72 -2.22
CA ASP A 140 -14.12 -7.75 -1.78
C ASP A 140 -14.79 -6.61 -0.98
N HIS A 141 -14.11 -6.11 0.06
CA HIS A 141 -14.61 -4.96 0.84
C HIS A 141 -14.60 -3.64 0.05
N GLY A 142 -13.83 -3.58 -1.04
CA GLY A 142 -13.64 -2.41 -1.88
C GLY A 142 -12.69 -2.70 -3.03
N ASP A 143 -12.34 -1.64 -3.77
CA ASP A 143 -11.45 -1.70 -4.94
C ASP A 143 -10.26 -0.73 -4.82
N ASP A 144 -9.87 -0.42 -3.59
CA ASP A 144 -8.87 0.61 -3.28
C ASP A 144 -7.50 0.32 -3.88
N ASP A 145 -7.05 -0.95 -3.89
CA ASP A 145 -5.74 -1.31 -4.43
C ASP A 145 -5.70 -1.14 -5.95
N ARG A 146 -6.78 -1.60 -6.62
CA ARG A 146 -6.95 -1.43 -8.07
C ARG A 146 -7.02 0.04 -8.45
N ARG A 147 -7.70 0.86 -7.63
CA ARG A 147 -7.80 2.32 -7.87
C ARG A 147 -6.48 3.03 -7.69
N LEU A 148 -5.70 2.71 -6.65
CA LEU A 148 -4.36 3.29 -6.48
C LEU A 148 -3.49 2.97 -7.68
N ALA A 149 -3.46 1.71 -8.12
CA ALA A 149 -2.69 1.26 -9.28
C ALA A 149 -3.09 2.02 -10.55
N HIS A 150 -4.40 2.09 -10.82
CA HIS A 150 -4.94 2.83 -11.97
C HIS A 150 -4.57 4.32 -11.93
N SER A 151 -4.73 4.97 -10.78
CA SER A 151 -4.38 6.38 -10.61
C SER A 151 -2.89 6.66 -10.76
N ALA A 152 -2.03 5.74 -10.29
CA ALA A 152 -0.58 5.81 -10.43
C ALA A 152 -0.11 5.49 -11.86
N GLY A 153 -0.97 4.87 -12.69
CA GLY A 153 -0.65 4.47 -14.05
C GLY A 153 0.15 3.17 -14.16
N VAL A 154 0.21 2.38 -13.08
CA VAL A 154 0.96 1.11 -13.02
C VAL A 154 0.05 -0.09 -13.28
N GLN A 155 0.65 -1.21 -13.68
CA GLN A 155 -0.08 -2.48 -13.80
C GLN A 155 -0.60 -2.93 -12.43
N PHE A 156 -1.83 -3.45 -12.40
CA PHE A 156 -2.41 -4.05 -11.20
C PHE A 156 -2.43 -5.58 -11.33
N TYR A 157 -2.11 -6.26 -10.24
CA TYR A 157 -2.35 -7.69 -10.06
C TYR A 157 -3.10 -7.91 -8.74
N THR A 158 -4.03 -8.86 -8.74
CA THR A 158 -4.54 -9.39 -7.48
C THR A 158 -3.44 -10.18 -6.76
N GLU A 159 -3.59 -10.31 -5.45
CA GLU A 159 -2.66 -11.09 -4.63
C GLU A 159 -2.60 -12.57 -5.06
N ARG A 160 -3.71 -13.09 -5.60
CA ARG A 160 -3.79 -14.47 -6.11
C ARG A 160 -3.08 -14.62 -7.44
N GLU A 161 -3.36 -13.75 -8.42
CA GLU A 161 -2.69 -13.75 -9.73
C GLU A 161 -1.17 -13.66 -9.56
N PHE A 162 -0.73 -12.79 -8.65
CA PHE A 162 0.69 -12.59 -8.41
C PHE A 162 1.32 -13.78 -7.65
N PHE A 163 0.85 -14.10 -6.43
CA PHE A 163 1.57 -15.06 -5.57
C PHE A 163 1.25 -16.54 -5.83
N GLN A 164 0.18 -16.85 -6.57
CA GLN A 164 -0.15 -18.23 -6.98
C GLN A 164 0.27 -18.54 -8.42
N GLY A 165 0.50 -17.52 -9.25
CA GLY A 165 0.99 -17.67 -10.62
C GLY A 165 2.51 -17.78 -10.74
N ASP A 166 3.02 -17.50 -11.95
CA ASP A 166 4.45 -17.33 -12.24
C ASP A 166 4.73 -15.87 -12.67
N PRO A 167 4.76 -14.93 -11.71
CA PRO A 167 4.86 -13.51 -12.04
C PRO A 167 6.28 -13.08 -12.44
N LEU A 168 7.29 -13.94 -12.29
CA LEU A 168 8.66 -13.65 -12.74
C LEU A 168 8.81 -13.71 -14.27
N ARG A 169 7.75 -14.14 -14.96
CA ARG A 169 7.54 -13.98 -16.41
C ARG A 169 6.75 -12.71 -16.76
N LEU A 170 6.07 -12.10 -15.78
CA LEU A 170 5.23 -10.90 -15.95
C LEU A 170 5.99 -9.61 -15.58
N ALA A 171 7.12 -9.74 -14.89
CA ALA A 171 7.95 -8.67 -14.32
C ALA A 171 9.43 -8.84 -14.67
#